data_AF-A9KRV8-F1
#
_entry.id   AF-A9KRV8-F1
#
_cell.length_a   1.000
_cell.length_b   1.000
_cell.length_c   1.000
_cell.angle_alpha   90.00
_cell.angle_beta   90.00
_cell.angle_gamma   90.00
#
_symmetry.space_group_name_H-M   'P 1'
#
loop_
_entity.id
_entity.type
_entity.pdbx_description
1 polymer ?
#
loop_
_entity_poly.entity_id
_entity_poly.type
_entity_poly.pdbx_seq_one_letter_code
_entity_poly.pdbx_strand_id
1 'polypeptide(L)'
;MKKKFLALLLLVNGCLFIVACSNNIVEKPSENSTESVLPTIQEQSMSKENVISIFTSEEKNRNCTVTDCVVTKDSAYGLNGIVQYTDKDGNPSCLAFVKDSVSCPIGLDADNSSYIADDSNLVYQGDGIVTLSLRNAVKDVVKDYTVEFKCDETGIDFTISSVERK
;
A
#
# COMPACT_ATOMS: atom_id res chain seq x y z
N MET A 1 11.12 -12.44 48.06
CA MET A 1 12.51 -12.91 48.21
C MET A 1 13.37 -12.28 47.12
N LYS A 2 14.53 -11.79 47.56
CA LYS A 2 15.79 -11.34 46.92
C LYS A 2 15.92 -11.22 45.37
N LYS A 3 16.41 -10.02 45.00
CA LYS A 3 16.95 -9.50 43.73
C LYS A 3 18.21 -10.25 43.22
N LYS A 4 18.56 -10.02 41.94
CA LYS A 4 19.89 -9.70 41.31
C LYS A 4 19.72 -9.87 39.77
N PHE A 5 19.91 -8.92 38.84
CA PHE A 5 20.95 -7.92 38.50
C PHE A 5 22.35 -8.48 38.15
N LEU A 6 22.95 -7.89 37.09
CA LEU A 6 24.27 -8.05 36.42
C LEU A 6 24.29 -9.02 35.21
N ALA A 7 24.52 -8.64 33.94
CA ALA A 7 25.37 -7.66 33.22
C ALA A 7 26.82 -8.14 32.93
N LEU A 8 27.18 -8.20 31.64
CA LEU A 8 28.53 -8.14 31.02
C LEU A 8 28.32 -8.28 29.49
N LEU A 9 28.52 -7.35 28.54
CA LEU A 9 29.43 -6.24 28.27
C LEU A 9 30.85 -6.66 27.85
N LEU A 10 31.17 -6.47 26.56
CA LEU A 10 32.50 -6.17 25.93
C LEU A 10 32.25 -6.03 24.40
N LEU A 11 32.25 -4.85 23.75
CA LEU A 11 33.30 -3.86 23.41
C LEU A 11 34.35 -4.31 22.38
N VAL A 12 34.81 -3.31 21.59
CA VAL A 12 35.93 -3.22 20.63
C VAL A 12 35.46 -3.19 19.15
N ASN A 13 35.27 -2.03 18.50
CA ASN A 13 36.19 -0.91 18.14
C ASN A 13 37.09 -1.26 16.93
N GLY A 14 37.07 -0.43 15.87
CA GLY A 14 38.00 -0.60 14.74
C GLY A 14 37.73 0.21 13.47
N CYS A 15 38.30 1.42 13.44
CA CYS A 15 38.84 2.14 12.28
C CYS A 15 37.94 2.99 11.37
N LEU A 16 38.05 4.30 11.62
CA LEU A 16 38.18 5.37 10.61
C LEU A 16 39.05 4.93 9.42
N PHE A 17 38.57 5.20 8.21
CA PHE A 17 39.44 5.60 7.10
C PHE A 17 38.91 6.88 6.47
N ILE A 18 39.77 7.89 6.54
CA ILE A 18 39.66 9.18 5.85
C ILE A 18 40.43 8.99 4.55
N VAL A 19 39.83 9.28 3.39
CA VAL A 19 40.59 9.58 2.17
C VAL A 19 40.04 10.88 1.60
N ALA A 20 40.89 11.90 1.72
CA ALA A 20 40.82 13.15 1.01
C ALA A 20 41.31 12.95 -0.43
N CYS A 21 40.66 13.59 -1.40
CA CYS A 21 41.28 13.99 -2.66
C CYS A 21 40.92 15.45 -2.95
N SER A 22 41.98 16.23 -3.14
CA SER A 22 41.99 17.67 -3.29
C SER A 22 41.51 18.17 -4.66
N ASN A 23 40.88 19.36 -4.60
CA ASN A 23 40.79 20.47 -5.54
C ASN A 23 41.35 20.34 -6.96
N ASN A 24 40.55 20.80 -7.92
CA ASN A 24 41.02 21.76 -8.91
C ASN A 24 39.97 22.87 -9.11
N ILE A 25 40.34 24.08 -8.69
CA ILE A 25 39.68 25.33 -9.02
C ILE A 25 40.22 25.76 -10.39
N VAL A 26 39.33 25.98 -11.35
CA VAL A 26 39.57 26.91 -12.46
C VAL A 26 38.42 27.90 -12.43
N GLU A 27 38.71 29.10 -11.93
CA GLU A 27 37.82 30.26 -12.04
C GLU A 27 37.86 30.81 -13.47
N LYS A 28 36.69 31.22 -13.97
CA LYS A 28 36.56 32.47 -14.73
C LYS A 28 35.18 33.08 -14.46
N PRO A 29 35.07 34.40 -14.24
CA PRO A 29 33.85 35.03 -13.75
C PRO A 29 32.92 35.43 -14.90
N SER A 30 31.61 35.33 -14.68
CA SER A 30 30.64 36.17 -15.38
C SER A 30 29.33 36.25 -14.60
N GLU A 31 29.10 37.42 -14.02
CA GLU A 31 27.83 38.16 -13.97
C GLU A 31 26.54 37.41 -13.55
N ASN A 32 26.21 37.61 -12.27
CA ASN A 32 24.95 38.18 -11.81
C ASN A 32 23.64 37.67 -12.45
N SER A 33 22.97 36.73 -11.77
CA SER A 33 21.51 36.78 -11.54
C SER A 33 21.16 35.87 -10.38
N THR A 34 20.64 36.49 -9.32
CA THR A 34 20.02 35.83 -8.19
C THR A 34 18.69 35.23 -8.64
N GLU A 35 18.68 33.95 -9.01
CA GLU A 35 17.45 33.15 -9.07
C GLU A 35 17.48 32.11 -7.96
N SER A 36 16.59 32.28 -7.00
CA SER A 36 16.25 31.29 -5.99
C SER A 36 15.65 30.07 -6.68
N VAL A 37 16.49 29.08 -6.98
CA VAL A 37 16.04 27.74 -7.39
C VAL A 37 15.43 27.08 -6.15
N LEU A 38 14.11 27.20 -6.01
CA LEU A 38 13.32 26.33 -5.14
C LEU A 38 13.55 24.89 -5.65
N PRO A 39 13.88 23.91 -4.79
CA PRO A 39 13.95 22.53 -5.26
C PRO A 39 12.56 22.13 -5.76
N THR A 40 12.46 21.83 -7.05
CA THR A 40 11.30 21.15 -7.62
C THR A 40 11.23 19.78 -6.96
N ILE A 41 10.39 19.65 -5.94
CA ILE A 41 9.98 18.35 -5.41
C ILE A 41 9.21 17.69 -6.56
N GLN A 42 9.87 16.79 -7.29
CA GLN A 42 9.17 15.87 -8.17
C GLN A 42 8.31 15.00 -7.26
N GLU A 43 7.00 15.24 -7.23
CA GLU A 43 6.03 14.29 -6.70
C GLU A 43 6.23 12.97 -7.46
N GLN A 44 6.90 12.03 -6.82
CA GLN A 44 7.11 10.71 -7.40
C GLN A 44 5.74 10.03 -7.46
N SER A 45 5.17 9.95 -8.66
CA SER A 45 3.88 9.30 -8.87
C SER A 45 3.97 7.83 -8.45
N MET A 46 3.08 7.41 -7.56
CA MET A 46 2.98 6.01 -7.13
C MET A 46 2.66 5.12 -8.35
N SER A 47 3.33 3.98 -8.49
CA SER A 47 3.04 2.96 -9.51
C SER A 47 2.31 1.75 -8.90
N LYS A 48 1.73 0.87 -9.75
CA LYS A 48 1.09 -0.38 -9.28
C LYS A 48 2.08 -1.27 -8.53
N GLU A 49 3.30 -1.36 -9.03
CA GLU A 49 4.39 -2.16 -8.45
C GLU A 49 4.73 -1.64 -7.05
N ASN A 50 4.76 -0.32 -6.86
CA ASN A 50 5.00 0.26 -5.55
C ASN A 50 3.88 -0.10 -4.56
N VAL A 51 2.62 0.04 -4.96
CA VAL A 51 1.44 -0.34 -4.12
C VAL A 51 1.50 -1.83 -3.76
N ILE A 52 1.75 -2.70 -4.74
CA ILE A 52 1.90 -4.15 -4.53
C ILE A 52 3.09 -4.45 -3.61
N SER A 53 4.20 -3.73 -3.75
CA SER A 53 5.38 -3.93 -2.89
C SER A 53 5.10 -3.57 -1.43
N ILE A 54 4.36 -2.49 -1.18
CA ILE A 54 3.93 -2.12 0.18
C ILE A 54 3.09 -3.25 0.78
N PHE A 55 2.06 -3.71 0.04
CA PHE A 55 1.20 -4.80 0.49
C PHE A 55 1.98 -6.09 0.77
N THR A 56 2.83 -6.53 -0.15
CA THR A 56 3.58 -7.80 -0.05
C THR A 56 4.76 -7.77 0.92
N SER A 57 5.25 -6.58 1.29
CA SER A 57 6.33 -6.43 2.27
C SER A 57 5.90 -6.78 3.70
N GLU A 58 4.60 -6.70 4.00
CA GLU A 58 4.06 -7.02 5.31
C GLU A 58 3.99 -8.53 5.54
N GLU A 59 4.49 -8.99 6.70
CA GLU A 59 4.59 -10.43 6.99
C GLU A 59 3.25 -11.16 6.91
N LYS A 60 2.18 -10.49 7.33
CA LYS A 60 0.80 -11.02 7.28
C LYS A 60 0.31 -11.33 5.86
N ASN A 61 0.90 -10.71 4.84
CA ASN A 61 0.48 -10.81 3.44
C ASN A 61 1.41 -11.67 2.58
N ARG A 62 2.53 -12.21 3.10
CA ARG A 62 3.56 -12.94 2.32
C ARG A 62 3.03 -14.15 1.53
N ASN A 63 1.96 -14.77 2.00
CA ASN A 63 1.35 -15.95 1.38
C ASN A 63 0.06 -15.61 0.62
N CYS A 64 -0.23 -14.33 0.40
CA CYS A 64 -1.35 -13.89 -0.42
C CYS A 64 -0.92 -13.79 -1.89
N THR A 65 -1.85 -14.02 -2.81
CA THR A 65 -1.63 -13.85 -4.25
C THR A 65 -2.39 -12.63 -4.73
N VAL A 66 -1.68 -11.60 -5.21
CA VAL A 66 -2.33 -10.42 -5.80
C VAL A 66 -3.00 -10.79 -7.12
N THR A 67 -4.26 -10.42 -7.29
CA THR A 67 -5.06 -10.71 -8.49
C THR A 67 -5.33 -9.46 -9.32
N ASP A 68 -5.53 -8.31 -8.68
CA ASP A 68 -5.65 -7.01 -9.35
C ASP A 68 -5.11 -5.88 -8.44
N CYS A 69 -4.78 -4.75 -9.05
CA CYS A 69 -4.34 -3.55 -8.33
C CYS A 69 -4.72 -2.30 -9.11
N VAL A 70 -5.25 -1.32 -8.39
CA VAL A 70 -5.51 0.03 -8.89
C VAL A 70 -4.72 1.05 -8.07
N VAL A 71 -3.97 1.91 -8.75
CA VAL A 71 -3.34 3.09 -8.13
C VAL A 71 -4.39 4.19 -8.07
N THR A 72 -4.42 4.93 -6.97
CA THR A 72 -5.33 6.06 -6.84
C THR A 72 -4.64 7.33 -6.37
N LYS A 73 -5.30 8.45 -6.63
CA LYS A 73 -5.03 9.75 -6.02
C LYS A 73 -6.28 10.14 -5.23
N ASP A 74 -6.38 9.61 -4.02
CA ASP A 74 -7.52 9.85 -3.13
C ASP A 74 -7.27 11.11 -2.29
N SER A 75 -8.03 12.17 -2.55
CA SER A 75 -7.91 13.40 -1.76
C SER A 75 -8.60 13.32 -0.40
N ALA A 76 -9.52 12.39 -0.21
CA ALA A 76 -10.29 12.28 1.03
C ALA A 76 -9.46 11.68 2.17
N TYR A 77 -8.75 10.58 1.89
CA TYR A 77 -8.02 9.81 2.90
C TYR A 77 -6.54 9.57 2.55
N GLY A 78 -6.06 10.06 1.40
CA GLY A 78 -4.66 9.93 1.01
C GLY A 78 -4.26 8.49 0.63
N LEU A 79 -5.18 7.70 0.10
CA LEU A 79 -4.89 6.36 -0.41
C LEU A 79 -3.92 6.40 -1.60
N ASN A 80 -2.97 5.48 -1.62
CA ASN A 80 -2.02 5.26 -2.71
C ASN A 80 -2.56 4.25 -3.73
N GLY A 81 -3.38 3.29 -3.28
CA GLY A 81 -3.94 2.26 -4.14
C GLY A 81 -4.77 1.23 -3.39
N ILE A 82 -5.41 0.35 -4.16
CA ILE A 82 -6.18 -0.78 -3.65
C ILE A 82 -5.65 -2.04 -4.33
N VAL A 83 -5.46 -3.08 -3.54
CA VAL A 83 -5.01 -4.40 -3.98
C VAL A 83 -6.16 -5.38 -3.80
N GLN A 84 -6.54 -6.08 -4.87
CA GLN A 84 -7.35 -7.28 -4.78
C GLN A 84 -6.42 -8.49 -4.71
N TYR A 85 -6.72 -9.42 -3.81
CA TYR A 85 -5.89 -10.60 -3.62
C TYR A 85 -6.68 -11.82 -3.19
N THR A 86 -6.08 -12.97 -3.39
CA THR A 86 -6.47 -14.24 -2.80
C THR A 86 -5.65 -14.46 -1.53
N ASP A 87 -6.30 -14.75 -0.40
CA ASP A 87 -5.59 -15.03 0.85
C ASP A 87 -4.86 -16.39 0.82
N LYS A 88 -4.14 -16.70 1.91
CA LYS A 88 -3.38 -17.95 2.06
C LYS A 88 -4.23 -19.22 1.99
N ASP A 89 -5.54 -19.12 2.24
CA ASP A 89 -6.48 -20.23 2.27
C ASP A 89 -7.21 -20.36 0.91
N GLY A 90 -6.88 -19.49 -0.05
CA GLY A 90 -7.47 -19.50 -1.39
C GLY A 90 -8.73 -18.65 -1.51
N ASN A 91 -9.10 -17.84 -0.52
CA ASN A 91 -10.30 -17.01 -0.58
C ASN A 91 -10.06 -15.79 -1.49
N PRO A 92 -10.81 -15.64 -2.60
CA PRO A 92 -10.58 -14.57 -3.59
C PRO A 92 -11.28 -13.25 -3.25
N SER A 93 -11.98 -13.23 -2.11
CA SER A 93 -12.87 -12.15 -1.67
C SER A 93 -12.13 -11.15 -0.78
N CYS A 94 -10.87 -10.82 -1.07
CA CYS A 94 -10.05 -9.95 -0.21
C CYS A 94 -9.60 -8.69 -0.94
N LEU A 95 -9.61 -7.58 -0.21
CA LEU A 95 -9.08 -6.28 -0.62
C LEU A 95 -8.11 -5.76 0.43
N ALA A 96 -7.14 -4.95 0.02
CA ALA A 96 -6.35 -4.14 0.93
C ALA A 96 -6.24 -2.72 0.39
N PHE A 97 -6.56 -1.76 1.25
CA PHE A 97 -6.40 -0.34 0.98
C PHE A 97 -5.01 0.08 1.44
N VAL A 98 -4.19 0.58 0.51
CA VAL A 98 -2.83 1.01 0.78
C VAL A 98 -2.84 2.50 1.02
N LYS A 99 -2.40 2.90 2.22
CA LYS A 99 -2.24 4.28 2.66
C LYS A 99 -0.82 4.45 3.20
N ASP A 100 -0.09 5.41 2.65
CA ASP A 100 1.33 5.62 2.93
C ASP A 100 2.12 4.32 2.73
N SER A 101 2.73 3.79 3.79
CA SER A 101 3.50 2.53 3.77
C SER A 101 2.76 1.38 4.47
N VAL A 102 1.43 1.47 4.64
CA VAL A 102 0.63 0.48 5.37
C VAL A 102 -0.53 0.00 4.52
N SER A 103 -0.78 -1.31 4.58
CA SER A 103 -1.96 -1.96 4.00
C SER A 103 -3.02 -2.26 5.07
N CYS A 104 -4.25 -1.90 4.72
CA CYS A 104 -5.45 -2.06 5.54
C CYS A 104 -6.33 -3.14 4.88
N PRO A 105 -6.15 -4.42 5.23
CA PRO A 105 -6.87 -5.53 4.61
C PRO A 105 -8.32 -5.60 5.09
N ILE A 106 -9.20 -6.05 4.21
CA ILE A 106 -10.61 -6.33 4.48
C ILE A 106 -11.06 -7.53 3.66
N GLY A 107 -11.74 -8.48 4.32
CA GLY A 107 -12.44 -9.56 3.64
C GLY A 107 -13.86 -9.12 3.28
N LEU A 108 -14.32 -9.51 2.11
CA LEU A 108 -15.72 -9.36 1.72
C LEU A 108 -16.47 -10.55 2.30
N ASP A 109 -17.60 -10.29 2.96
CA ASP A 109 -18.52 -11.30 3.49
C ASP A 109 -19.28 -12.00 2.33
N ALA A 110 -18.52 -12.64 1.46
CA ALA A 110 -18.99 -13.40 0.31
C ALA A 110 -19.09 -14.88 0.69
N ASP A 111 -20.01 -15.60 0.04
CA ASP A 111 -20.11 -17.06 0.20
C ASP A 111 -18.74 -17.71 -0.12
N ASN A 112 -18.32 -18.72 0.64
CA ASN A 112 -17.04 -19.43 0.43
C ASN A 112 -16.87 -20.05 -0.97
N SER A 113 -17.97 -20.22 -1.72
CA SER A 113 -17.95 -20.68 -3.12
C SER A 113 -17.83 -19.54 -4.14
N SER A 114 -17.53 -18.32 -3.69
CA SER A 114 -17.40 -17.15 -4.56
C SER A 114 -15.99 -17.05 -5.14
N TYR A 115 -15.90 -16.57 -6.37
CA TYR A 115 -14.66 -16.25 -7.06
C TYR A 115 -14.78 -14.94 -7.81
N ILE A 116 -13.64 -14.35 -8.21
CA ILE A 116 -13.61 -13.13 -9.01
C ILE A 116 -14.35 -13.41 -10.32
N ALA A 117 -15.41 -12.65 -10.62
CA ALA A 117 -16.14 -12.85 -11.86
C ALA A 117 -15.23 -12.56 -13.07
N ASP A 118 -15.37 -13.31 -14.16
CA ASP A 118 -14.53 -13.17 -15.35
C ASP A 118 -14.59 -11.75 -15.97
N ASP A 119 -15.69 -11.04 -15.75
CA ASP A 119 -15.93 -9.67 -16.19
C ASP A 119 -15.73 -8.62 -15.08
N SER A 120 -15.24 -9.04 -13.91
CA SER A 120 -14.94 -8.15 -12.81
C SER A 120 -13.75 -7.25 -13.16
N ASN A 121 -13.86 -5.99 -12.79
CA ASN A 121 -12.74 -5.05 -12.77
C ASN A 121 -12.67 -4.41 -11.39
N LEU A 122 -11.48 -4.31 -10.81
CA LEU A 122 -11.28 -3.51 -9.61
C LEU A 122 -11.29 -2.03 -10.00
N VAL A 123 -12.38 -1.33 -9.70
CA VAL A 123 -12.55 0.08 -10.10
C VAL A 123 -12.63 0.95 -8.86
N TYR A 124 -11.68 1.87 -8.74
CA TYR A 124 -11.72 2.91 -7.72
C TYR A 124 -12.58 4.09 -8.20
N GLN A 125 -13.52 4.52 -7.37
CA GLN A 125 -14.57 5.50 -7.71
C GLN A 125 -14.31 6.90 -7.13
N GLY A 126 -13.29 7.08 -6.28
CA GLY A 126 -13.08 8.30 -5.50
C GLY A 126 -13.51 8.12 -4.04
N ASP A 127 -13.04 9.01 -3.17
CA ASP A 127 -13.47 9.17 -1.78
C ASP A 127 -13.52 7.85 -0.98
N GLY A 128 -12.46 7.05 -1.09
CA GLY A 128 -12.36 5.74 -0.43
C GLY A 128 -13.25 4.62 -0.99
N ILE A 129 -13.98 4.84 -2.09
CA ILE A 129 -14.92 3.86 -2.65
C ILE A 129 -14.26 3.02 -3.76
N VAL A 130 -14.41 1.70 -3.67
CA VAL A 130 -13.99 0.74 -4.70
C VAL A 130 -15.10 -0.25 -5.01
N THR A 131 -15.18 -0.66 -6.27
CA THR A 131 -16.15 -1.65 -6.76
C THR A 131 -15.44 -2.82 -7.43
N LEU A 132 -16.03 -4.00 -7.28
CA LEU A 132 -15.61 -5.25 -7.92
C LEU A 132 -16.80 -6.23 -7.99
N SER A 133 -16.62 -7.36 -8.65
CA SER A 133 -17.69 -8.34 -8.81
C SER A 133 -17.22 -9.74 -8.51
N LEU A 134 -18.02 -10.48 -7.75
CA LEU A 134 -17.77 -11.88 -7.43
C LEU A 134 -18.91 -12.74 -7.96
N ARG A 135 -18.58 -13.90 -8.53
CA ARG A 135 -19.53 -14.93 -8.96
C ARG A 135 -19.56 -16.06 -7.94
N ASN A 136 -20.75 -16.47 -7.51
CA ASN A 136 -20.93 -17.66 -6.70
C ASN A 136 -20.98 -18.91 -7.61
N ALA A 137 -20.05 -19.84 -7.43
CA ALA A 137 -19.95 -21.05 -8.26
C ALA A 137 -21.14 -22.01 -8.16
N VAL A 138 -21.87 -22.00 -7.03
CA VAL A 138 -22.98 -22.92 -6.76
C VAL A 138 -24.30 -22.34 -7.25
N LYS A 139 -24.53 -21.05 -6.99
CA LYS A 139 -25.78 -20.36 -7.35
C LYS A 139 -25.76 -19.82 -8.78
N ASP A 140 -24.59 -19.74 -9.39
CA ASP A 140 -24.33 -19.06 -10.67
C ASP A 140 -24.84 -17.60 -10.69
N VAL A 141 -24.72 -16.94 -9.54
CA VAL A 141 -25.13 -15.55 -9.33
C VAL A 141 -23.89 -14.67 -9.26
N VAL A 142 -23.91 -13.54 -9.97
CA VAL A 142 -22.89 -12.49 -9.82
C VAL A 142 -23.41 -11.40 -8.89
N LYS A 143 -22.57 -10.98 -7.95
CA LYS A 143 -22.82 -9.82 -7.08
C LYS A 143 -21.77 -8.74 -7.33
N ASP A 144 -22.25 -7.52 -7.48
CA ASP A 144 -21.44 -6.32 -7.53
C ASP A 144 -21.27 -5.79 -6.12
N TYR A 145 -20.02 -5.76 -5.65
CA TYR A 145 -19.62 -5.28 -4.34
C TYR A 145 -19.18 -3.82 -4.43
N THR A 146 -19.60 -3.03 -3.46
CA THR A 146 -19.07 -1.70 -3.19
C THR A 146 -18.48 -1.69 -1.78
N VAL A 147 -17.22 -1.28 -1.68
CA VAL A 147 -16.50 -1.16 -0.41
C VAL A 147 -16.07 0.28 -0.23
N GLU A 148 -16.45 0.86 0.89
CA GLU A 148 -16.10 2.21 1.28
C GLU A 148 -15.10 2.14 2.43
N PHE A 149 -13.92 2.74 2.22
CA PHE A 149 -12.92 2.98 3.24
C PHE A 149 -13.15 4.34 3.89
N LYS A 150 -13.14 4.39 5.21
CA LYS A 150 -13.16 5.63 5.99
C LYS A 150 -11.99 5.64 6.96
N CYS A 151 -11.31 6.78 7.07
CA CYS A 151 -10.27 6.99 8.07
C CYS A 151 -10.42 8.37 8.68
N ASP A 152 -10.42 8.43 10.01
CA ASP A 152 -10.41 9.67 10.79
C ASP A 152 -9.56 9.50 12.07
N GLU A 153 -9.69 10.41 13.03
CA GLU A 153 -8.96 10.36 14.31
C GLU A 153 -9.29 9.13 15.17
N THR A 154 -10.44 8.49 14.93
CA THR A 154 -10.91 7.32 15.69
C THR A 154 -10.40 6.00 15.13
N GLY A 155 -9.91 6.00 13.88
CA GLY A 155 -9.31 4.84 13.24
C GLY A 155 -9.81 4.64 11.81
N ILE A 156 -9.79 3.37 11.39
CA ILE A 156 -10.21 2.94 10.06
C ILE A 156 -11.51 2.15 10.19
N ASP A 157 -12.47 2.44 9.32
CA ASP A 157 -13.73 1.72 9.19
C ASP A 157 -13.98 1.31 7.73
N PHE A 158 -14.73 0.21 7.56
CA PHE A 158 -15.10 -0.32 6.26
C PHE A 158 -16.60 -0.56 6.20
N THR A 159 -17.25 0.01 5.18
CA THR A 159 -18.64 -0.33 4.85
C THR A 159 -18.65 -1.18 3.58
N ILE A 160 -19.27 -2.36 3.66
CA ILE A 160 -19.42 -3.27 2.52
C ILE A 160 -20.90 -3.37 2.16
N SER A 161 -21.21 -3.21 0.88
CA SER A 161 -22.53 -3.48 0.33
C SER A 161 -22.41 -4.31 -0.94
N SER A 162 -23.47 -5.03 -1.30
CA SER A 162 -23.52 -5.77 -2.56
C SER A 162 -24.91 -5.77 -3.16
N VAL A 163 -24.97 -5.85 -4.49
CA VAL A 163 -26.20 -5.98 -5.26
C VAL A 163 -26.05 -7.17 -6.21
N GLU A 164 -27.07 -8.01 -6.28
CA GLU A 164 -27.12 -9.07 -7.28
C GLU A 164 -27.29 -8.48 -8.68
N ARG A 165 -26.42 -8.88 -9.61
CA ARG A 165 -26.46 -8.44 -10.99
C ARG A 165 -27.61 -9.15 -11.71
N LYS A 166 -28.44 -8.37 -12.41
CA LYS A 166 -29.61 -8.85 -13.16
C LYS A 166 -29.27 -9.33 -14.56
#